data_AF-A0A6G7PXL9-F1
#
_entry.id   AF-A0A6G7PXL9-F1
#
_cell.length_a   1.000
_cell.length_b   1.000
_cell.length_c   1.000
_cell.angle_alpha   90.00
_cell.angle_beta   90.00
_cell.angle_gamma   90.00
#
_symmetry.space_group_name_H-M   'P 1'
#
loop_
_entity.id
_entity.type
_entity.pdbx_description
1 polymer ?
#
loop_
_entity_poly.entity_id
_entity_poly.type
_entity_poly.pdbx_seq_one_letter_code
_entity_poly.pdbx_strand_id
1 'polypeptide(L)'
;MLWPQGYVQVYTGPGKGKTTAALGLALRAAGAGLAVFFAQFAKSGEYSEIKALARFADLITVRQYGTGHFVRGRPSAEEIKAAREGFAEVKEIVRAQKHPVVILDEANVAIKFGLISLENVLELIKEKPTPVELVLTGRWAPEELIQAADLVTYMEAVKHYYQAGVRARIGIEK
;
A
#
# COMPACT_ATOMS: atom_id res chain seq x y z
N MET A 1 6.90 20.29 -11.73
CA MET A 1 5.67 20.98 -11.30
C MET A 1 4.70 19.89 -10.87
N LEU A 2 4.11 19.98 -9.68
CA LEU A 2 3.12 19.00 -9.20
C LEU A 2 1.81 19.18 -9.96
N TRP A 3 1.02 18.11 -10.09
CA TRP A 3 -0.30 18.18 -10.71
C TRP A 3 -1.27 19.00 -9.82
N PRO A 4 -2.29 19.64 -10.43
CA PRO A 4 -3.25 20.47 -9.69
C PRO A 4 -4.19 19.66 -8.78
N GLN A 5 -4.39 18.36 -9.06
CA GLN A 5 -5.27 17.46 -8.32
C GLN A 5 -4.67 16.05 -8.30
N GLY A 6 -4.45 15.50 -7.11
CA GLY A 6 -4.14 14.09 -6.88
C GLY A 6 -5.41 13.31 -6.53
N TYR A 7 -5.41 12.02 -6.85
CA TYR A 7 -6.58 11.16 -6.73
C TYR A 7 -6.34 10.02 -5.74
N VAL A 8 -7.40 9.23 -5.49
CA VAL A 8 -7.36 8.03 -4.67
C VAL A 8 -7.51 6.81 -5.56
N GLN A 9 -6.54 5.91 -5.50
CA GLN A 9 -6.54 4.66 -6.26
C GLN A 9 -6.62 3.45 -5.34
N VAL A 10 -7.45 2.47 -5.70
CA VAL A 10 -7.56 1.20 -4.98
C VAL A 10 -7.24 0.04 -5.91
N TYR A 11 -6.21 -0.73 -5.58
CA TYR A 11 -5.84 -1.96 -6.29
C TYR A 11 -6.23 -3.18 -5.45
N THR A 12 -7.35 -3.82 -5.82
CA THR A 12 -7.92 -4.93 -5.05
C THR A 12 -8.17 -6.18 -5.89
N GLY A 13 -8.87 -7.16 -5.34
CA GLY A 13 -9.20 -8.42 -6.01
C GLY A 13 -8.26 -9.60 -5.66
N PRO A 14 -8.69 -10.84 -5.98
CA PRO A 14 -7.98 -12.04 -5.57
C PRO A 14 -6.75 -12.39 -6.43
N GLY A 15 -6.59 -11.74 -7.59
CA GLY A 15 -5.50 -11.95 -8.54
C GLY A 15 -4.15 -11.44 -8.06
N LYS A 16 -3.07 -11.98 -8.63
CA LYS A 16 -1.71 -11.45 -8.46
C LYS A 16 -1.59 -10.14 -9.24
N GLY A 17 -0.92 -9.15 -8.64
CA GLY A 17 -0.55 -7.93 -9.37
C GLY A 17 -0.62 -6.63 -8.55
N LYS A 18 -1.32 -6.61 -7.41
CA LYS A 18 -1.71 -5.36 -6.72
C LYS A 18 -0.48 -4.57 -6.26
N THR A 19 0.35 -5.18 -5.44
CA THR A 19 1.63 -4.61 -4.98
C THR A 19 2.57 -4.32 -6.15
N THR A 20 2.67 -5.20 -7.15
CA THR A 20 3.56 -4.97 -8.29
C THR A 20 3.12 -3.79 -9.16
N ALA A 21 1.81 -3.55 -9.29
CA ALA A 21 1.29 -2.37 -9.98
C ALA A 21 1.60 -1.08 -9.19
N ALA A 22 1.44 -1.11 -7.86
CA ALA A 22 1.82 0.00 -6.99
C ALA A 22 3.33 0.29 -7.03
N LEU A 23 4.17 -0.75 -7.04
CA LEU A 23 5.62 -0.62 -7.25
C LEU A 23 5.96 -0.01 -8.61
N GLY A 24 5.26 -0.43 -9.68
CA GLY A 24 5.42 0.16 -11.01
C GLY A 24 5.06 1.65 -11.03
N LEU A 25 4.00 2.05 -10.33
CA LEU A 25 3.63 3.46 -10.16
C LEU A 25 4.68 4.23 -9.36
N ALA A 26 5.20 3.66 -8.27
CA ALA A 26 6.28 4.26 -7.48
C ALA A 26 7.52 4.55 -8.35
N LEU A 27 7.93 3.56 -9.16
CA LEU A 27 9.06 3.72 -10.09
C LEU A 27 8.77 4.77 -11.17
N ARG A 28 7.53 4.85 -11.68
CA ARG A 28 7.14 5.88 -12.65
C ARG A 28 7.24 7.28 -12.03
N ALA A 29 6.75 7.45 -10.80
CA ALA A 29 6.81 8.73 -10.09
C ALA A 29 8.26 9.14 -9.80
N ALA A 30 9.08 8.22 -9.29
CA ALA A 30 10.50 8.48 -9.07
C ALA A 30 11.25 8.78 -10.38
N GLY A 31 10.96 8.06 -11.46
CA GLY A 31 11.51 8.36 -12.79
C GLY A 31 11.15 9.75 -13.31
N ALA A 32 10.06 10.35 -12.83
CA ALA A 32 9.67 11.73 -13.08
C ALA A 32 10.24 12.74 -12.06
N GLY A 33 11.13 12.30 -11.15
CA GLY A 33 11.74 13.13 -10.12
C GLY A 33 10.82 13.45 -8.93
N LEU A 34 9.76 12.67 -8.72
CA LEU A 34 8.82 12.88 -7.61
C LEU A 34 9.16 11.99 -6.42
N ALA A 35 9.04 12.57 -5.22
CA ALA A 35 9.18 11.82 -3.99
C ALA A 35 7.97 10.90 -3.75
N VAL A 36 8.23 9.66 -3.32
CA VAL A 36 7.23 8.63 -3.05
C VAL A 36 7.40 8.13 -1.63
N PHE A 37 6.28 8.03 -0.91
CA PHE A 37 6.23 7.31 0.35
C PHE A 37 5.54 5.96 0.15
N PHE A 38 6.23 4.87 0.47
CA PHE A 38 5.75 3.50 0.29
C PHE A 38 5.63 2.82 1.65
N ALA A 39 4.42 2.80 2.20
CA ALA A 39 4.06 2.15 3.46
C ALA A 39 3.59 0.71 3.19
N GLN A 40 4.15 -0.26 3.92
CA GLN A 40 3.74 -1.66 3.87
C GLN A 40 3.12 -2.09 5.19
N PHE A 41 1.81 -2.37 5.22
CA PHE A 41 1.13 -2.86 6.41
C PHE A 41 1.25 -4.37 6.57
N ALA A 42 1.24 -4.86 7.82
CA ALA A 42 1.36 -6.27 8.19
C ALA A 42 2.64 -6.98 7.70
N LYS A 43 3.60 -6.23 7.16
CA LYS A 43 4.89 -6.72 6.68
C LYS A 43 6.01 -6.27 7.60
N SER A 44 7.02 -7.11 7.70
CA SER A 44 8.35 -6.80 8.24
C SER A 44 9.36 -7.74 7.60
N GLY A 45 10.59 -7.27 7.40
CA GLY A 45 11.71 -8.07 6.91
C GLY A 45 12.19 -7.68 5.51
N GLU A 46 13.12 -8.48 4.99
CA GLU A 46 13.74 -8.21 3.69
C GLU A 46 12.93 -8.79 2.53
N TYR A 47 12.40 -7.90 1.68
CA TYR A 47 11.74 -8.27 0.43
C TYR A 47 12.53 -7.76 -0.78
N SER A 48 12.44 -8.47 -1.91
CA SER A 48 13.21 -8.14 -3.12
C SER A 48 12.90 -6.73 -3.64
N GLU A 49 11.64 -6.29 -3.53
CA GLU A 49 11.26 -4.93 -3.90
C GLU A 49 11.93 -3.86 -3.03
N ILE A 50 12.13 -4.10 -1.74
CA ILE A 50 12.79 -3.12 -0.85
C ILE A 50 14.25 -2.93 -1.27
N LYS A 51 14.94 -4.04 -1.59
CA LYS A 51 16.31 -4.01 -2.12
C LYS A 51 16.39 -3.26 -3.43
N ALA A 52 15.39 -3.40 -4.30
CA ALA A 52 15.31 -2.67 -5.56
C ALA A 52 15.03 -1.16 -5.34
N LEU A 53 14.05 -0.82 -4.48
CA LEU A 53 13.66 0.56 -4.19
C LEU A 53 14.76 1.34 -3.46
N ALA A 54 15.62 0.67 -2.68
CA ALA A 54 16.78 1.30 -2.04
C ALA A 54 17.76 1.94 -3.03
N ARG A 55 17.72 1.55 -4.32
CA ARG A 55 18.49 2.19 -5.39
C ARG A 55 17.97 3.59 -5.78
N PHE A 56 16.79 3.95 -5.30
CA PHE A 56 16.11 5.23 -5.50
C PHE A 56 15.84 5.92 -4.14
N ALA A 57 16.68 5.68 -3.13
CA ALA A 57 16.44 6.15 -1.76
C ALA A 57 16.39 7.68 -1.61
N ASP A 58 16.88 8.43 -2.59
CA ASP A 58 16.75 9.89 -2.71
C ASP A 58 15.31 10.33 -3.05
N LEU A 59 14.51 9.44 -3.64
CA LEU A 59 13.14 9.73 -4.08
C LEU A 59 12.09 8.83 -3.40
N ILE A 60 12.42 7.59 -3.05
CA ILE A 60 11.46 6.62 -2.52
C ILE A 60 11.82 6.28 -1.07
N THR A 61 10.94 6.71 -0.16
CA THR A 61 11.00 6.30 1.25
C THR A 61 10.12 5.08 1.45
N VAL A 62 10.70 3.97 1.93
CA VAL A 62 9.95 2.74 2.26
C VAL A 62 9.87 2.57 3.78
N ARG A 63 8.67 2.20 4.27
CA ARG A 63 8.41 1.87 5.68
C ARG A 63 7.55 0.62 5.78
N GLN A 64 7.80 -0.18 6.81
CA GLN A 64 7.06 -1.39 7.12
C GLN A 64 6.42 -1.27 8.49
N TYR A 65 5.14 -1.63 8.59
CA TYR A 65 4.28 -1.45 9.75
C TYR A 65 3.60 -2.77 10.12
N GLY A 66 4.39 -3.68 10.67
CA GLY A 66 3.95 -4.98 11.17
C GLY A 66 5.10 -5.70 11.86
N THR A 67 4.80 -6.82 12.51
CA THR A 67 5.87 -7.64 13.11
C THR A 67 6.46 -8.65 12.13
N GLY A 68 5.78 -8.88 11.00
CA GLY A 68 6.15 -9.90 10.02
C GLY A 68 5.67 -11.31 10.37
N HIS A 69 4.99 -11.47 11.51
CA HIS A 69 4.46 -12.76 11.96
C HIS A 69 2.95 -12.92 11.70
N PHE A 70 2.23 -11.83 11.41
CA PHE A 70 0.80 -11.90 11.11
C PHE A 70 0.52 -12.36 9.68
N VAL A 71 -0.21 -13.48 9.56
CA VAL A 71 -0.64 -14.04 8.27
C VAL A 71 -2.17 -14.05 8.14
N ARG A 72 -2.88 -14.44 9.21
CA ARG A 72 -4.34 -14.52 9.27
C ARG A 72 -4.84 -14.66 10.70
N GLY A 73 -6.13 -14.39 10.93
CA GLY A 73 -6.81 -14.59 12.20
C GLY A 73 -6.92 -13.30 13.00
N ARG A 74 -6.95 -13.40 14.33
CA ARG A 74 -7.00 -12.24 15.22
C ARG A 74 -5.58 -11.69 15.43
N PRO A 75 -5.30 -10.42 15.11
CA PRO A 75 -3.98 -9.85 15.34
C PRO A 75 -3.66 -9.71 16.83
N SER A 76 -2.38 -9.79 17.16
CA SER A 76 -1.88 -9.53 18.52
C SER A 76 -1.95 -8.03 18.86
N ALA A 77 -1.80 -7.69 20.14
CA ALA A 77 -1.72 -6.29 20.56
C ALA A 77 -0.51 -5.57 19.92
N GLU A 78 0.60 -6.28 19.71
CA GLU A 78 1.81 -5.75 19.07
C GLU A 78 1.60 -5.44 17.59
N GLU A 79 0.92 -6.33 16.85
CA GLU A 79 0.57 -6.10 15.45
C GLU A 79 -0.38 -4.90 15.28
N ILE A 80 -1.39 -4.80 16.14
CA ILE A 80 -2.31 -3.65 16.16
C ILE A 80 -1.53 -2.37 16.48
N LYS A 81 -0.62 -2.41 17.45
CA LYS A 81 0.20 -1.25 17.84
C LYS A 81 1.08 -0.80 16.67
N ALA A 82 1.84 -1.70 16.05
CA ALA A 82 2.73 -1.39 14.93
C ALA A 82 1.96 -0.79 13.75
N ALA A 83 0.80 -1.36 13.41
CA ALA A 83 -0.03 -0.85 12.33
C ALA A 83 -0.62 0.54 12.65
N ARG A 84 -1.05 0.80 13.89
CA ARG A 84 -1.59 2.11 14.30
C ARG A 84 -0.53 3.20 14.36
N GLU A 85 0.67 2.88 14.86
CA GLU A 85 1.81 3.79 14.84
C GLU A 85 2.20 4.14 13.40
N GLY A 86 2.27 3.14 12.53
CA GLY A 86 2.51 3.36 11.11
C GLY A 86 1.45 4.20 10.43
N PHE A 87 0.17 3.96 10.74
CA PHE A 87 -0.91 4.77 10.21
C PHE A 87 -0.86 6.22 10.71
N ALA A 88 -0.43 6.44 11.95
CA ALA A 88 -0.20 7.80 12.46
C ALA A 88 0.91 8.52 11.68
N GLU A 89 2.04 7.85 11.41
CA GLU A 89 3.11 8.41 10.55
C GLU A 89 2.60 8.73 9.14
N VAL A 90 1.82 7.82 8.54
CA VAL A 90 1.20 8.04 7.22
C VAL A 90 0.36 9.32 7.18
N LYS A 91 -0.45 9.58 8.20
CA LYS A 91 -1.25 10.82 8.28
C LYS A 91 -0.36 12.06 8.27
N GLU A 92 0.72 12.05 9.02
CA GLU A 92 1.68 13.16 9.07
C GLU A 92 2.41 13.34 7.73
N ILE A 93 2.80 12.25 7.07
CA ILE A 93 3.43 12.27 5.74
C ILE A 93 2.50 12.89 4.69
N VAL A 94 1.22 12.48 4.67
CA VAL A 94 0.21 13.01 3.75
C VAL A 94 0.00 14.51 4.00
N ARG A 95 -0.14 14.92 5.27
CA ARG A 95 -0.32 16.35 5.64
C ARG A 95 0.88 17.22 5.30
N ALA A 96 2.09 16.68 5.42
CA ALA A 96 3.32 17.41 5.13
C ALA A 96 3.53 17.72 3.63
N GLN A 97 2.82 17.05 2.72
CA GLN A 97 2.88 17.27 1.26
C GLN A 97 4.27 17.15 0.63
N LYS A 98 5.22 16.52 1.33
CA LYS A 98 6.59 16.28 0.82
C LYS A 98 6.65 15.12 -0.17
N HIS A 99 5.67 14.23 -0.13
CA HIS A 99 5.54 13.07 -1.03
C HIS A 99 4.27 13.22 -1.85
N PRO A 100 4.37 13.66 -3.12
CA PRO A 100 3.23 13.74 -4.02
C PRO A 100 2.50 12.41 -4.20
N VAL A 101 3.21 11.29 -4.09
CA VAL A 101 2.61 9.94 -4.16
C VAL A 101 2.81 9.23 -2.83
N VAL A 102 1.71 8.80 -2.22
CA VAL A 102 1.71 8.00 -0.99
C VAL A 102 1.00 6.68 -1.27
N ILE A 103 1.71 5.57 -1.05
CA ILE A 103 1.23 4.21 -1.32
C ILE A 103 1.11 3.46 0.01
N LEU A 104 -0.08 2.95 0.29
CA LEU A 104 -0.44 2.13 1.44
C LEU A 104 -0.65 0.68 0.98
N ASP A 105 0.46 -0.06 0.86
CA ASP A 105 0.46 -1.46 0.44
C ASP A 105 -0.11 -2.36 1.54
N GLU A 106 -1.01 -3.27 1.15
CA GLU A 106 -1.78 -4.16 2.02
C GLU A 106 -2.68 -3.46 3.06
N ALA A 107 -3.01 -2.17 2.85
CA ALA A 107 -3.95 -1.44 3.70
C ALA A 107 -5.34 -2.11 3.77
N ASN A 108 -5.84 -2.66 2.66
CA ASN A 108 -7.15 -3.34 2.63
C ASN A 108 -7.15 -4.57 3.54
N VAL A 109 -6.03 -5.31 3.58
CA VAL A 109 -5.84 -6.46 4.46
C VAL A 109 -5.76 -6.01 5.92
N ALA A 110 -5.05 -4.90 6.17
CA ALA A 110 -4.95 -4.32 7.50
C ALA A 110 -6.33 -3.88 8.05
N ILE A 111 -7.17 -3.27 7.21
CA ILE A 111 -8.56 -2.94 7.57
C ILE A 111 -9.36 -4.21 7.84
N LYS A 112 -9.29 -5.20 6.94
CA LYS A 112 -10.06 -6.46 7.05
C LYS A 112 -9.82 -7.19 8.37
N PHE A 113 -8.59 -7.15 8.89
CA PHE A 113 -8.22 -7.81 10.14
C PHE A 113 -8.22 -6.90 11.36
N GLY A 114 -8.64 -5.62 11.22
CA GLY A 114 -8.74 -4.67 12.33
C GLY A 114 -7.39 -4.16 12.85
N LEU A 115 -6.34 -4.21 12.04
CA LEU A 115 -5.03 -3.61 12.35
C LEU A 115 -5.11 -2.08 12.32
N ILE A 116 -5.82 -1.56 11.32
CA ILE A 116 -6.20 -0.14 11.19
C ILE A 116 -7.71 -0.06 10.97
N SER A 117 -8.33 1.07 11.32
CA SER A 117 -9.77 1.26 11.15
C SER A 117 -10.12 1.81 9.77
N LEU A 118 -11.26 1.40 9.22
CA LEU A 118 -11.77 1.92 7.95
C LEU A 118 -12.09 3.42 8.07
N GLU A 119 -12.66 3.81 9.20
CA GLU A 119 -13.06 5.20 9.49
C GLU A 119 -11.87 6.15 9.39
N ASN A 120 -10.72 5.75 9.95
CA ASN A 120 -9.49 6.55 9.88
C ASN A 120 -8.93 6.66 8.46
N VAL A 121 -9.12 5.62 7.63
CA VAL A 121 -8.68 5.62 6.23
C VAL A 121 -9.59 6.53 5.39
N LEU A 122 -10.90 6.50 5.61
CA LEU A 122 -11.85 7.41 4.97
C LEU A 122 -11.62 8.87 5.38
N GLU A 123 -11.30 9.11 6.65
CA GLU A 123 -10.90 10.42 7.15
C GLU A 123 -9.62 10.91 6.45
N LEU A 124 -8.59 10.06 6.34
CA LEU A 124 -7.37 10.39 5.60
C LEU A 124 -7.65 10.75 4.14
N ILE A 125 -8.52 10.00 3.45
CA ILE A 125 -8.93 10.29 2.07
C ILE A 125 -9.57 11.68 1.97
N LYS A 126 -10.45 12.02 2.91
CA LYS A 126 -11.13 13.31 2.95
C LYS A 126 -10.19 14.47 3.28
N GLU A 127 -9.23 14.25 4.17
CA GLU A 127 -8.30 15.28 4.65
C GLU A 127 -7.04 15.43 3.79
N LYS A 128 -6.77 14.48 2.87
CA LYS A 128 -5.54 14.51 2.08
C LYS A 128 -5.43 15.85 1.34
N PRO A 129 -4.26 16.50 1.34
CA PRO A 129 -4.07 17.70 0.55
C PRO A 129 -4.32 17.43 -0.95
N THR A 130 -4.90 18.42 -1.62
CA THR A 130 -5.29 18.35 -3.04
C THR A 130 -4.24 17.73 -3.95
N PRO A 131 -2.93 18.10 -3.90
CA PRO A 131 -1.94 17.55 -4.82
C PRO A 131 -1.43 16.15 -4.46
N VAL A 132 -1.85 15.54 -3.34
CA VAL A 132 -1.36 14.21 -2.94
C VAL A 132 -2.17 13.12 -3.63
N GLU A 133 -1.50 12.24 -4.36
CA GLU A 133 -2.03 10.98 -4.89
C GLU A 133 -1.92 9.90 -3.80
N LEU A 134 -3.03 9.23 -3.48
CA LEU A 134 -3.09 8.19 -2.45
C LEU A 134 -3.45 6.85 -3.09
N VAL A 135 -2.66 5.82 -2.85
CA VAL A 135 -2.88 4.48 -3.44
C VAL A 135 -3.01 3.45 -2.34
N LEU A 136 -4.07 2.66 -2.34
CA LEU A 136 -4.29 1.59 -1.38
C LEU A 136 -4.31 0.25 -2.10
N THR A 137 -3.61 -0.75 -1.56
CA THR A 137 -3.60 -2.10 -2.13
C THR A 137 -4.10 -3.13 -1.14
N GLY A 138 -4.40 -4.31 -1.67
CA GLY A 138 -4.68 -5.51 -0.90
C GLY A 138 -6.01 -6.14 -1.26
N ARG A 139 -6.22 -7.38 -0.83
CA ARG A 139 -7.49 -8.08 -1.02
C ARG A 139 -8.59 -7.45 -0.14
N TRP A 140 -9.84 -7.66 -0.52
CA TRP A 140 -11.01 -7.31 0.29
C TRP A 140 -11.12 -5.82 0.63
N ALA A 141 -10.91 -4.93 -0.35
CA ALA A 141 -11.24 -3.52 -0.16
C ALA A 141 -12.70 -3.40 0.31
N PRO A 142 -12.98 -2.69 1.42
CA PRO A 142 -14.35 -2.41 1.85
C PRO A 142 -15.11 -1.62 0.79
N GLU A 143 -16.42 -1.82 0.73
CA GLU A 143 -17.28 -1.16 -0.27
C GLU A 143 -17.24 0.37 -0.13
N GLU A 144 -17.20 0.86 1.11
CA GLU A 144 -17.10 2.28 1.43
C GLU A 144 -15.77 2.88 0.93
N LEU A 145 -14.69 2.09 0.97
CA LEU A 145 -13.40 2.52 0.43
C LEU A 145 -13.41 2.52 -1.11
N ILE A 146 -14.09 1.56 -1.74
CA ILE A 146 -14.29 1.53 -3.20
C ILE A 146 -15.06 2.76 -3.65
N GLN A 147 -16.14 3.11 -2.94
CA GLN A 147 -16.97 4.28 -3.25
C GLN A 147 -16.24 5.62 -3.04
N ALA A 148 -15.32 5.67 -2.08
CA ALA A 148 -14.51 6.87 -1.82
C ALA A 148 -13.33 7.04 -2.79
N ALA A 149 -13.01 6.03 -3.61
CA ALA A 149 -11.87 6.06 -4.52
C ALA A 149 -12.25 6.60 -5.90
N ASP A 150 -11.33 7.33 -6.53
CA ASP A 150 -11.49 7.86 -7.88
C ASP A 150 -11.18 6.81 -8.97
N LEU A 151 -10.28 5.87 -8.65
CA LEU A 151 -9.90 4.78 -9.53
C LEU A 151 -9.85 3.46 -8.75
N VAL A 152 -10.56 2.46 -9.26
CA VAL A 152 -10.51 1.10 -8.69
C VAL A 152 -10.11 0.11 -9.76
N THR A 153 -9.03 -0.63 -9.51
CA THR A 153 -8.63 -1.77 -10.34
C THR A 153 -8.89 -3.06 -9.57
N TYR A 154 -9.77 -3.90 -10.12
CA TYR A 154 -10.04 -5.23 -9.59
C TYR A 154 -9.22 -6.28 -10.34
N MET A 155 -8.22 -6.84 -9.68
CA MET A 155 -7.40 -7.91 -10.24
C MET A 155 -8.10 -9.25 -10.04
N GLU A 156 -8.71 -9.75 -11.10
CA GLU A 156 -9.31 -11.08 -11.13
C GLU A 156 -8.24 -12.17 -11.30
N ALA A 157 -8.41 -13.30 -10.61
CA ALA A 157 -7.49 -14.44 -10.71
C ALA A 157 -7.96 -15.42 -11.80
N VAL A 158 -7.97 -14.99 -13.07
CA VAL A 158 -8.45 -15.82 -14.21
C VAL A 158 -7.70 -17.15 -14.30
N LYS A 159 -6.38 -17.14 -14.06
CA LYS A 159 -5.54 -18.34 -13.93
C LYS A 159 -4.33 -18.03 -13.06
N HIS A 160 -3.90 -18.98 -12.22
CA HIS A 160 -2.70 -18.81 -11.42
C HIS A 160 -1.92 -20.13 -11.29
N TYR A 161 -0.62 -20.15 -11.62
CA TYR A 161 0.22 -21.36 -11.60
C TYR A 161 0.36 -22.02 -10.23
N TYR A 162 0.05 -21.30 -9.15
CA TYR A 162 -0.09 -21.89 -7.81
C TYR A 162 -1.13 -23.02 -7.78
N GLN A 163 -2.21 -22.92 -8.55
CA GLN A 163 -3.22 -23.97 -8.66
C GLN A 163 -2.66 -25.26 -9.31
N ALA A 164 -1.57 -25.13 -10.08
CA ALA A 164 -0.82 -26.25 -10.64
C ALA A 164 0.36 -26.69 -9.75
N GLY A 165 0.39 -26.26 -8.47
CA GLY A 165 1.41 -26.66 -7.50
C GLY A 165 2.73 -25.87 -7.56
N VAL A 166 2.83 -24.84 -8.41
CA VAL A 166 4.04 -24.01 -8.49
C VAL A 166 4.16 -23.15 -7.22
N ARG A 167 5.27 -23.33 -6.49
CA ARG A 167 5.59 -22.59 -5.25
C ARG A 167 6.17 -21.21 -5.56
N ALA A 168 6.21 -20.35 -4.54
CA ALA A 168 6.77 -19.01 -4.62
C ALA A 168 8.28 -19.02 -4.95
N ARG A 169 8.68 -18.16 -5.90
CA ARG A 169 10.02 -18.02 -6.46
C ARG A 169 10.59 -16.63 -6.18
N ILE A 170 11.91 -16.57 -6.04
CA ILE A 170 12.66 -15.32 -5.86
C ILE A 170 12.57 -14.49 -7.15
N GLY A 171 12.30 -13.19 -7.00
CA GLY A 171 12.14 -12.24 -8.10
C GLY A 171 10.76 -12.26 -8.76
N ILE A 172 9.85 -13.16 -8.35
CA ILE A 172 8.48 -13.21 -8.88
C ILE A 172 7.40 -13.14 -7.79
N GLU A 173 7.56 -13.89 -6.70
CA GLU A 173 6.67 -13.87 -5.52
C GLU A 173 7.40 -13.48 -4.22
N LYS A 174 8.72 -13.64 -4.16
CA LYS A 174 9.59 -13.28 -3.04
C LYS A 174 10.63 -12.26 -3.47
#